data_AF-A0A4R3JEY6-F1
#
_entry.id   AF-A0A4R3JEY6-F1
#
_cell.length_a   1.000
_cell.length_b   1.000
_cell.length_c   1.000
_cell.angle_alpha   90.00
_cell.angle_beta   90.00
_cell.angle_gamma   90.00
#
_symmetry.space_group_name_H-M   'P 1'
#
loop_
_entity.id
_entity.type
_entity.pdbx_description
1 polymer ?
#
loop_
_entity_poly.entity_id
_entity_poly.type
_entity_poly.pdbx_seq_one_letter_code
_entity_poly.pdbx_strand_id
1 'polypeptide(L)'
;MKLFSKPWLWSWLAAAAAFAVTAALTSGRGGGELAYAALSFGAFAAIVGLGQMLVITLGPGNVDLSIPATMTLAATLALKAMGSQPGTAFLGLGIALAVGLGAGLANYALIYLLRLPPIIATLAASLVYQSVAIWSNRGLRIKPPTGLADFATGRFLGLPNVAWVGLALAIVVWVILERSVWGRWLLATGQNLRVARLAGIPVELVRAATYISVALFSALAGYLLASFSGGAALNMGQEYLLMSIAVVVIGGSSIAGGDSNVPGVWGAALFMFLVVSMLNSYGAVAGLRNVLTGTIIIAIVIAASTRRNRA
;
A
#
# COMPACT_ATOMS: atom_id res chain seq x y z
N MET A 1 31.67 -5.16 6.16
CA MET A 1 30.81 -6.36 6.01
C MET A 1 29.52 -6.25 6.85
N LYS A 2 28.49 -5.46 6.44
CA LYS A 2 27.11 -5.51 7.03
C LYS A 2 26.01 -4.96 6.07
N LEU A 3 26.28 -4.87 4.76
CA LEU A 3 25.27 -4.41 3.78
C LEU A 3 24.36 -5.56 3.31
N PHE A 4 24.95 -6.72 3.01
CA PHE A 4 24.23 -7.92 2.54
C PHE A 4 23.31 -8.58 3.58
N SER A 5 23.45 -8.21 4.85
CA SER A 5 22.58 -8.67 5.94
C SER A 5 21.29 -7.87 6.06
N LYS A 6 21.14 -6.73 5.37
CA LYS A 6 19.94 -5.90 5.47
C LYS A 6 18.84 -6.41 4.52
N PRO A 7 17.64 -6.78 5.01
CA PRO A 7 16.58 -7.34 4.18
C PRO A 7 16.13 -6.44 3.02
N TRP A 8 16.14 -5.11 3.21
CA TRP A 8 15.73 -4.17 2.16
C TRP A 8 16.63 -4.23 0.92
N LEU A 9 17.93 -4.48 1.06
CA LEU A 9 18.85 -4.51 -0.07
C LEU A 9 18.41 -5.56 -1.11
N TRP A 10 17.89 -6.70 -0.65
CA TRP A 10 17.42 -7.77 -1.52
C TRP A 10 16.19 -7.38 -2.33
N SER A 11 15.27 -6.60 -1.76
CA SER A 11 14.11 -6.09 -2.50
C SER A 11 14.52 -5.13 -3.63
N TRP A 12 15.53 -4.28 -3.40
CA TRP A 12 16.06 -3.37 -4.41
C TRP A 12 16.87 -4.10 -5.49
N LEU A 13 17.67 -5.11 -5.10
CA LEU A 13 18.38 -5.95 -6.06
C LEU A 13 17.41 -6.74 -6.93
N ALA A 14 16.33 -7.28 -6.34
CA ALA A 14 15.28 -7.95 -7.09
C ALA A 14 14.59 -7.00 -8.07
N ALA A 15 14.26 -5.77 -7.65
CA ALA A 15 13.69 -4.75 -8.53
C ALA A 15 14.65 -4.38 -9.67
N ALA A 16 15.93 -4.16 -9.39
CA ALA A 16 16.94 -3.85 -10.38
C ALA A 16 17.12 -5.00 -11.39
N ALA A 17 17.11 -6.25 -10.92
CA ALA A 17 17.17 -7.43 -11.78
C ALA A 17 15.91 -7.54 -12.67
N ALA A 18 14.72 -7.37 -12.10
CA ALA A 18 13.47 -7.38 -12.87
C ALA A 18 13.44 -6.27 -13.93
N PHE A 19 13.95 -5.07 -13.59
CA PHE A 19 14.08 -3.97 -14.55
C PHE A 19 15.05 -4.33 -15.68
N ALA A 20 16.25 -4.82 -15.35
CA ALA A 20 17.26 -5.20 -16.34
C ALA A 20 16.76 -6.31 -17.28
N VAL A 21 16.10 -7.32 -16.74
CA VAL A 21 15.48 -8.40 -17.54
C VAL A 21 14.41 -7.83 -18.46
N THR A 22 13.48 -7.03 -17.93
CA THR A 22 12.41 -6.44 -18.75
C THR A 22 12.97 -5.53 -19.85
N ALA A 23 13.96 -4.71 -19.54
CA ALA A 23 14.62 -3.83 -20.51
C ALA A 23 15.40 -4.62 -21.57
N ALA A 24 16.06 -5.72 -21.20
CA ALA A 24 16.73 -6.59 -22.16
C ALA A 24 15.74 -7.23 -23.15
N LEU A 25 14.57 -7.63 -22.65
CA LEU A 25 13.52 -8.26 -23.45
C LEU A 25 12.86 -7.30 -24.44
N THR A 26 12.74 -6.03 -24.09
CA THR A 26 12.26 -5.00 -25.02
C THR A 26 13.37 -4.44 -25.92
N SER A 27 14.55 -5.08 -25.95
CA SER A 27 15.74 -4.59 -26.69
C SER A 27 16.12 -3.14 -26.32
N GLY A 28 15.90 -2.76 -25.07
CA GLY A 28 16.14 -1.41 -24.54
C GLY A 28 15.12 -0.35 -24.98
N ARG A 29 14.17 -0.69 -25.87
CA ARG A 29 13.13 0.25 -26.30
C ARG A 29 12.14 0.48 -25.16
N GLY A 30 11.84 1.74 -24.88
CA GLY A 30 10.88 2.13 -23.85
C GLY A 30 11.38 2.03 -22.40
N GLY A 31 12.69 1.88 -22.15
CA GLY A 31 13.22 1.78 -20.79
C GLY A 31 12.88 2.97 -19.88
N GLY A 32 12.87 4.19 -20.43
CA GLY A 32 12.43 5.39 -19.70
C GLY A 32 10.95 5.37 -19.35
N GLU A 33 10.09 4.90 -20.25
CA GLU A 33 8.65 4.74 -20.01
C GLU A 33 8.37 3.63 -19.00
N LEU A 34 9.13 2.52 -19.06
CA LEU A 34 9.06 1.46 -18.05
C LEU A 34 9.46 1.98 -16.67
N ALA A 35 10.54 2.76 -16.58
CA ALA A 35 10.99 3.36 -15.31
C ALA A 35 9.94 4.34 -14.77
N TYR A 36 9.37 5.17 -15.64
CA TYR A 36 8.29 6.09 -15.28
C TYR A 36 7.04 5.35 -14.78
N ALA A 37 6.62 4.31 -15.47
CA ALA A 37 5.48 3.49 -15.08
C ALA A 37 5.76 2.75 -13.75
N ALA A 38 6.97 2.20 -13.59
CA ALA A 38 7.38 1.53 -12.35
C ALA A 38 7.39 2.46 -11.16
N LEU A 39 7.90 3.67 -11.31
CA LEU A 39 7.87 4.67 -10.24
C LEU A 39 6.45 5.16 -9.96
N SER A 40 5.58 5.29 -10.96
CA SER A 40 4.21 5.76 -10.77
C SER A 40 3.33 4.71 -10.07
N PHE A 41 3.26 3.50 -10.63
CA PHE A 41 2.44 2.42 -10.08
C PHE A 41 3.06 1.78 -8.85
N GLY A 42 4.39 1.66 -8.82
CA GLY A 42 5.13 1.27 -7.62
C GLY A 42 4.92 2.25 -6.48
N ALA A 43 4.72 3.54 -6.73
CA ALA A 43 4.40 4.49 -5.68
C ALA A 43 3.02 4.24 -5.05
N PHE A 44 1.98 3.93 -5.84
CA PHE A 44 0.67 3.55 -5.26
C PHE A 44 0.80 2.31 -4.38
N ALA A 45 1.51 1.28 -4.86
CA ALA A 45 1.76 0.06 -4.11
C ALA A 45 2.60 0.32 -2.85
N ALA A 46 3.59 1.21 -2.92
CA ALA A 46 4.40 1.60 -1.78
C ALA A 46 3.57 2.37 -0.75
N ILE A 47 2.73 3.33 -1.14
CA ILE A 47 1.86 4.09 -0.22
C ILE A 47 0.97 3.12 0.55
N VAL A 48 0.24 2.26 -0.15
CA VAL A 48 -0.63 1.27 0.50
C VAL A 48 0.19 0.28 1.34
N GLY A 49 1.33 -0.17 0.82
CA GLY A 49 2.25 -1.08 1.49
C GLY A 49 2.82 -0.49 2.79
N LEU A 50 3.10 0.81 2.86
CA LEU A 50 3.53 1.46 4.10
C LEU A 50 2.45 1.41 5.17
N GLY A 51 1.19 1.66 4.79
CA GLY A 51 0.06 1.51 5.69
C GLY A 51 -0.08 0.08 6.21
N GLN A 52 -0.08 -0.89 5.28
CA GLN A 52 -0.18 -2.32 5.61
C GLN A 52 1.01 -2.81 6.44
N MET A 53 2.20 -2.25 6.23
CA MET A 53 3.40 -2.55 7.00
C MET A 53 3.17 -2.25 8.48
N LEU A 54 2.58 -1.10 8.81
CA LEU A 54 2.29 -0.72 10.19
C LEU A 54 1.34 -1.74 10.84
N VAL A 55 0.29 -2.16 10.12
CA VAL A 55 -0.67 -3.17 10.58
C VAL A 55 0.00 -4.52 10.80
N ILE A 56 0.82 -4.99 9.86
CA ILE A 56 1.53 -6.27 10.00
C ILE A 56 2.54 -6.20 11.17
N THR A 57 3.15 -5.03 11.39
CA THR A 57 4.08 -4.80 12.49
C THR A 57 3.41 -4.92 13.86
N LEU A 58 2.08 -4.71 13.99
CA LEU A 58 1.34 -4.85 15.26
C LEU A 58 1.35 -6.27 15.84
N GLY A 59 1.73 -7.29 15.08
CA GLY A 59 1.75 -8.67 15.57
C GLY A 59 1.06 -9.66 14.63
N PRO A 60 1.14 -10.95 14.97
CA PRO A 60 0.61 -12.01 14.13
C PRO A 60 -0.90 -11.89 13.95
N GLY A 61 -1.37 -12.14 12.72
CA GLY A 61 -2.79 -12.11 12.37
C GLY A 61 -3.38 -10.71 12.14
N ASN A 62 -2.58 -9.64 12.23
CA ASN A 62 -3.01 -8.30 11.84
C ASN A 62 -2.72 -8.07 10.35
N VAL A 63 -3.78 -7.91 9.58
CA VAL A 63 -3.76 -7.63 8.14
C VAL A 63 -5.03 -6.83 7.87
N ASP A 64 -4.93 -5.69 7.18
CA ASP A 64 -6.11 -4.96 6.72
C ASP A 64 -6.53 -5.45 5.33
N LEU A 65 -7.72 -6.04 5.24
CA LEU A 65 -8.34 -6.49 3.98
C LEU A 65 -9.38 -5.51 3.43
N SER A 66 -9.62 -4.37 4.11
CA SER A 66 -10.53 -3.32 3.64
C SER A 66 -9.86 -2.35 2.65
N ILE A 67 -8.53 -2.41 2.51
CA ILE A 67 -7.72 -1.54 1.64
C ILE A 67 -8.37 -1.28 0.26
N PRO A 68 -8.72 -2.32 -0.54
CA PRO A 68 -9.31 -2.10 -1.87
C PRO A 68 -10.59 -1.27 -1.87
N ALA A 69 -11.47 -1.57 -0.92
CA ALA A 69 -12.77 -0.95 -0.81
C ALA A 69 -12.65 0.47 -0.26
N THR A 70 -11.74 0.71 0.69
CA THR A 70 -11.42 2.04 1.20
C THR A 70 -10.84 2.93 0.10
N MET A 71 -9.90 2.43 -0.72
CA MET A 71 -9.39 3.14 -1.90
C MET A 71 -10.53 3.55 -2.84
N THR A 72 -11.38 2.60 -3.21
CA THR A 72 -12.47 2.80 -4.16
C THR A 72 -13.52 3.77 -3.63
N LEU A 73 -13.91 3.63 -2.35
CA LEU A 73 -14.89 4.51 -1.70
C LEU A 73 -14.37 5.94 -1.58
N ALA A 74 -13.13 6.11 -1.12
CA ALA A 74 -12.50 7.43 -0.98
C ALA A 74 -12.40 8.14 -2.34
N ALA A 75 -11.94 7.43 -3.37
CA ALA A 75 -11.86 7.95 -4.73
C ALA A 75 -13.24 8.37 -5.29
N THR A 76 -14.25 7.51 -5.14
CA THR A 76 -15.61 7.75 -5.62
C THR A 76 -16.21 9.00 -4.98
N LEU A 77 -16.15 9.09 -3.65
CA LEU A 77 -16.72 10.23 -2.92
C LEU A 77 -15.94 11.52 -3.14
N ALA A 78 -14.62 11.46 -3.24
CA ALA A 78 -13.78 12.61 -3.54
C ALA A 78 -14.07 13.18 -4.94
N LEU A 79 -14.12 12.33 -5.99
CA LEU A 79 -14.47 12.79 -7.33
C LEU A 79 -15.88 13.37 -7.38
N LYS A 80 -16.84 12.72 -6.72
CA LYS A 80 -18.22 13.22 -6.63
C LYS A 80 -18.31 14.60 -5.99
N ALA A 81 -17.56 14.84 -4.92
CA ALA A 81 -17.49 16.14 -4.26
C ALA A 81 -16.82 17.23 -5.12
N MET A 82 -15.82 16.86 -5.93
CA MET A 82 -15.12 17.80 -6.81
C MET A 82 -15.94 18.21 -8.04
N GLY A 83 -16.78 17.32 -8.59
CA GLY A 83 -17.67 17.64 -9.71
C GLY A 83 -16.95 18.11 -10.99
N SER A 84 -15.68 17.74 -11.18
CA SER A 84 -14.77 18.23 -12.25
C SER A 84 -14.46 19.74 -12.21
N GLN A 85 -14.83 20.45 -11.13
CA GLN A 85 -14.64 21.91 -11.04
C GLN A 85 -13.17 22.26 -10.72
N PRO A 86 -12.56 23.24 -11.40
CA PRO A 86 -11.23 23.72 -11.06
C PRO A 86 -11.14 24.19 -9.59
N GLY A 87 -9.97 24.03 -8.96
CA GLY A 87 -9.73 24.47 -7.57
C GLY A 87 -10.33 23.57 -6.47
N THR A 88 -11.11 22.54 -6.82
CA THR A 88 -11.73 21.63 -5.84
C THR A 88 -10.81 20.49 -5.37
N ALA A 89 -9.55 20.45 -5.83
CA ALA A 89 -8.61 19.37 -5.50
C ALA A 89 -8.48 19.14 -3.98
N PHE A 90 -8.29 20.20 -3.20
CA PHE A 90 -8.16 20.12 -1.75
C PHE A 90 -9.45 19.68 -1.05
N LEU A 91 -10.62 20.02 -1.61
CA LEU A 91 -11.90 19.52 -1.14
C LEU A 91 -11.98 18.00 -1.32
N GLY A 92 -11.62 17.50 -2.52
CA GLY A 92 -11.55 16.07 -2.80
C GLY A 92 -10.58 15.33 -1.88
N LEU A 93 -9.41 15.92 -1.62
CA LEU A 93 -8.43 15.37 -0.68
C LEU A 93 -9.00 15.31 0.75
N GLY A 94 -9.66 16.37 1.22
CA GLY A 94 -10.31 16.41 2.52
C GLY A 94 -11.37 15.31 2.68
N ILE A 95 -12.20 15.10 1.65
CA ILE A 95 -13.19 14.02 1.63
C ILE A 95 -12.52 12.65 1.64
N ALA A 96 -11.48 12.44 0.84
CA ALA A 96 -10.75 11.16 0.83
C ALA A 96 -10.17 10.85 2.22
N LEU A 97 -9.51 11.82 2.86
CA LEU A 97 -8.95 11.64 4.20
C LEU A 97 -10.03 11.42 5.26
N ALA A 98 -11.18 12.10 5.16
CA ALA A 98 -12.32 11.86 6.05
C ALA A 98 -12.88 10.43 5.91
N VAL A 99 -12.97 9.91 4.68
CA VAL A 99 -13.34 8.51 4.42
C VAL A 99 -12.31 7.55 5.00
N GLY A 100 -11.02 7.82 4.83
CA GLY A 100 -9.94 7.02 5.42
C GLY A 100 -10.00 7.00 6.95
N LEU A 101 -10.20 8.15 7.58
CA LEU A 101 -10.36 8.26 9.03
C LEU A 101 -11.58 7.47 9.52
N GLY A 102 -12.72 7.64 8.86
CA GLY A 102 -13.95 6.92 9.19
C GLY A 102 -13.82 5.41 9.03
N ALA A 103 -13.20 4.95 7.94
CA ALA A 103 -12.95 3.53 7.68
C ALA A 103 -12.00 2.93 8.73
N GLY A 104 -10.90 3.62 9.06
CA GLY A 104 -9.95 3.14 10.05
C GLY A 104 -10.54 3.06 11.46
N LEU A 105 -11.33 4.08 11.86
CA LEU A 105 -12.06 4.07 13.12
C LEU A 105 -13.09 2.94 13.17
N ALA A 106 -13.86 2.74 12.09
CA ALA A 106 -14.85 1.68 12.01
C ALA A 106 -14.20 0.29 12.04
N ASN A 107 -13.13 0.06 11.27
CA ASN A 107 -12.36 -1.18 11.28
C ASN A 107 -11.87 -1.50 12.70
N TYR A 108 -11.24 -0.54 13.36
CA TYR A 108 -10.74 -0.77 14.71
C TYR A 108 -11.86 -0.90 15.74
N ALA A 109 -12.97 -0.19 15.60
CA ALA A 109 -14.15 -0.36 16.46
C ALA A 109 -14.73 -1.78 16.35
N LEU A 110 -14.81 -2.35 15.15
CA LEU A 110 -15.20 -3.75 14.95
C LEU A 110 -14.25 -4.73 15.67
N ILE A 111 -12.95 -4.47 15.58
CA ILE A 111 -11.92 -5.30 16.24
C ILE A 111 -12.00 -5.18 17.77
N TYR A 112 -12.15 -3.96 18.28
CA TYR A 112 -12.07 -3.66 19.71
C TYR A 112 -13.39 -3.93 20.44
N LEU A 113 -14.51 -3.37 19.96
CA LEU A 113 -15.80 -3.45 20.63
C LEU A 113 -16.45 -4.83 20.43
N LEU A 114 -16.41 -5.35 19.20
CA LEU A 114 -17.03 -6.64 18.88
C LEU A 114 -16.08 -7.83 19.04
N ARG A 115 -14.82 -7.57 19.43
CA ARG A 115 -13.78 -8.59 19.64
C ARG A 115 -13.57 -9.51 18.43
N LEU A 116 -13.79 -8.98 17.23
CA LEU A 116 -13.60 -9.73 16.00
C LEU A 116 -12.10 -9.87 15.68
N PRO A 117 -11.66 -11.03 15.16
CA PRO A 117 -10.32 -11.16 14.59
C PRO A 117 -10.11 -10.12 13.47
N PRO A 118 -8.94 -9.45 13.38
CA PRO A 118 -8.74 -8.35 12.44
C PRO A 118 -9.02 -8.65 10.97
N ILE A 119 -8.61 -9.84 10.52
CA ILE A 119 -8.85 -10.30 9.15
C ILE A 119 -10.35 -10.35 8.85
N ILE A 120 -11.15 -10.91 9.77
CA ILE A 120 -12.60 -11.05 9.60
C ILE A 120 -13.27 -9.68 9.64
N ALA A 121 -12.88 -8.83 10.61
CA ALA A 121 -13.43 -7.48 10.76
C ALA A 121 -13.20 -6.64 9.50
N THR A 122 -11.96 -6.59 9.00
CA THR A 122 -11.59 -5.76 7.84
C THR A 122 -12.13 -6.33 6.53
N LEU A 123 -12.22 -7.66 6.38
CA LEU A 123 -12.86 -8.29 5.22
C LEU A 123 -14.36 -7.97 5.18
N ALA A 124 -15.06 -8.11 6.30
CA ALA A 124 -16.49 -7.79 6.39
C ALA A 124 -16.74 -6.29 6.13
N ALA A 125 -15.92 -5.41 6.72
CA ALA A 125 -15.97 -3.98 6.46
C ALA A 125 -15.69 -3.64 4.99
N SER A 126 -14.76 -4.36 4.34
CA SER A 126 -14.47 -4.24 2.90
C SER A 126 -15.73 -4.43 2.06
N LEU A 127 -16.56 -5.44 2.36
CA LEU A 127 -17.82 -5.67 1.66
C LEU A 127 -18.81 -4.52 1.83
N VAL A 128 -18.90 -3.96 3.03
CA VAL A 128 -19.76 -2.79 3.31
C VAL A 128 -19.26 -1.57 2.54
N TYR A 129 -17.96 -1.24 2.64
CA TYR A 129 -17.37 -0.09 1.96
C TYR A 129 -17.49 -0.20 0.43
N GLN A 130 -17.26 -1.40 -0.11
CA GLN A 130 -17.41 -1.67 -1.54
C GLN A 130 -18.87 -1.51 -1.98
N SER A 131 -19.82 -1.97 -1.17
CA SER A 131 -21.26 -1.82 -1.47
C SER A 131 -21.68 -0.34 -1.45
N VAL A 132 -21.19 0.44 -0.47
CA VAL A 132 -21.41 1.89 -0.42
C VAL A 132 -20.74 2.59 -1.60
N ALA A 133 -19.54 2.16 -2.02
CA ALA A 133 -18.88 2.67 -3.22
C ALA A 133 -19.73 2.39 -4.47
N ILE A 134 -20.23 1.16 -4.65
CA ILE A 134 -21.12 0.80 -5.76
C ILE A 134 -22.40 1.64 -5.76
N TRP A 135 -23.02 1.80 -4.59
CA TRP A 135 -24.24 2.60 -4.44
C TRP A 135 -24.01 4.08 -4.77
N SER A 136 -22.89 4.64 -4.31
CA SER A 136 -22.53 6.04 -4.56
C SER A 136 -22.01 6.31 -5.98
N ASN A 137 -21.52 5.28 -6.67
CA ASN A 137 -20.92 5.33 -8.01
C ASN A 137 -21.91 5.21 -9.19
N ARG A 138 -23.23 5.12 -8.95
CA ARG A 138 -24.25 4.90 -10.01
C ARG A 138 -24.10 5.87 -11.20
N GLY A 139 -23.43 5.42 -12.26
CA GLY A 139 -23.16 6.21 -13.47
C GLY A 139 -22.09 7.30 -13.31
N LEU A 140 -21.20 7.22 -12.32
CA LEU A 140 -20.16 8.22 -12.09
C LEU A 140 -19.25 8.34 -13.32
N ARG A 141 -19.34 9.47 -14.02
CA ARG A 141 -18.46 9.85 -15.14
C ARG A 141 -17.82 11.21 -14.85
N ILE A 142 -17.36 11.39 -13.62
CA ILE A 142 -16.75 12.62 -13.15
C ILE A 142 -15.24 12.47 -13.31
N LYS A 143 -14.64 13.37 -14.10
CA LYS A 143 -13.20 13.43 -14.27
C LYS A 143 -12.58 14.22 -13.11
N PRO A 144 -11.34 13.91 -12.71
CA PRO A 144 -10.60 14.78 -11.82
C PRO A 144 -10.46 16.19 -12.43
N PRO A 145 -10.44 17.26 -11.60
CA PRO A 145 -10.09 18.60 -12.07
C PRO A 145 -8.74 18.59 -12.81
N THR A 146 -8.59 19.41 -13.86
CA THR A 146 -7.41 19.40 -14.74
C THR A 146 -6.09 19.51 -13.98
N GLY A 147 -5.97 20.49 -13.08
CA GLY A 147 -4.74 20.67 -12.29
C GLY A 147 -4.38 19.46 -11.39
N LEU A 148 -5.37 18.70 -10.93
CA LEU A 148 -5.14 17.46 -10.18
C LEU A 148 -4.74 16.30 -11.10
N ALA A 149 -5.35 16.20 -12.28
CA ALA A 149 -5.00 15.20 -13.29
C ALA A 149 -3.57 15.42 -13.81
N ASP A 150 -3.22 16.68 -14.10
CA ASP A 150 -1.88 17.10 -14.53
C ASP A 150 -0.86 16.88 -13.43
N PHE A 151 -1.22 17.12 -12.16
CA PHE A 151 -0.37 16.75 -11.04
C PHE A 151 -0.17 15.24 -10.98
N ALA A 152 -1.24 14.44 -11.02
CA ALA A 152 -1.15 12.98 -10.88
C ALA A 152 -0.33 12.32 -12.00
N THR A 153 -0.48 12.80 -13.23
CA THR A 153 0.24 12.28 -14.41
C THR A 153 1.53 13.04 -14.74
N GLY A 154 1.84 14.07 -13.96
CA GLY A 154 2.97 14.97 -14.19
C GLY A 154 4.30 14.44 -13.65
N ARG A 155 5.37 15.11 -14.08
CA ARG A 155 6.76 14.83 -13.69
C ARG A 155 7.36 16.06 -13.02
N PHE A 156 8.06 15.85 -11.91
CA PHE A 156 8.89 16.86 -11.26
C PHE A 156 10.31 16.32 -11.10
N LEU A 157 11.30 17.06 -11.61
CA LEU A 157 12.71 16.64 -11.64
C LEU A 157 12.94 15.24 -12.27
N GLY A 158 12.16 14.90 -13.30
CA GLY A 158 12.25 13.62 -14.01
C GLY A 158 11.57 12.43 -13.32
N LEU A 159 11.02 12.61 -12.11
CA LEU A 159 10.27 11.59 -11.37
C LEU A 159 8.77 11.90 -11.39
N PRO A 160 7.89 10.88 -11.39
CA PRO A 160 6.45 11.09 -11.27
C PRO A 160 6.10 11.81 -9.96
N ASN A 161 5.15 12.74 -10.00
CA ASN A 161 4.70 13.47 -8.80
C ASN A 161 4.14 12.54 -7.72
N VAL A 162 3.46 11.45 -8.12
CA VAL A 162 2.97 10.42 -7.19
C VAL A 162 4.11 9.72 -6.45
N ALA A 163 5.25 9.52 -7.12
CA ALA A 163 6.45 8.96 -6.49
C ALA A 163 7.00 9.90 -5.40
N TRP A 164 6.99 11.21 -5.64
CA TRP A 164 7.35 12.20 -4.61
C TRP A 164 6.43 12.14 -3.39
N VAL A 165 5.10 12.03 -3.60
CA VAL A 165 4.15 11.87 -2.49
C VAL A 165 4.44 10.60 -1.69
N GLY A 166 4.66 9.49 -2.38
CA GLY A 166 5.03 8.25 -1.73
C GLY A 166 6.34 8.34 -0.94
N LEU A 167 7.38 8.95 -1.52
CA LEU A 167 8.68 9.12 -0.86
C LEU A 167 8.56 10.01 0.38
N ALA A 168 7.80 11.10 0.29
CA ALA A 168 7.51 11.96 1.43
C ALA A 168 6.82 11.17 2.56
N LEU A 169 5.81 10.35 2.24
CA LEU A 169 5.15 9.48 3.22
C LEU A 169 6.08 8.43 3.82
N ALA A 170 6.96 7.83 3.02
CA ALA A 170 7.97 6.90 3.53
C ALA A 170 8.92 7.57 4.52
N ILE A 171 9.38 8.79 4.22
CA ILE A 171 10.22 9.56 5.15
C ILE A 171 9.46 9.85 6.44
N VAL A 172 8.19 10.29 6.35
CA VAL A 172 7.34 10.53 7.53
C VAL A 172 7.19 9.26 8.36
N VAL A 173 6.85 8.14 7.75
CA VAL A 173 6.71 6.84 8.45
C VAL A 173 8.02 6.41 9.09
N TRP A 174 9.15 6.56 8.38
CA TRP A 174 10.46 6.24 8.91
C TRP A 174 10.83 7.10 10.12
N VAL A 175 10.60 8.42 10.05
CA VAL A 175 10.84 9.32 11.18
C VAL A 175 9.93 8.97 12.36
N ILE A 176 8.66 8.67 12.12
CA ILE A 176 7.73 8.25 13.18
C ILE A 176 8.23 6.95 13.84
N LEU A 177 8.63 5.96 13.06
CA LEU A 177 9.09 4.67 13.59
C LEU A 177 10.39 4.81 14.42
N GLU A 178 11.36 5.58 13.93
CA GLU A 178 12.69 5.70 14.55
C GLU A 178 12.75 6.73 15.68
N ARG A 179 12.03 7.85 15.54
CA ARG A 179 12.19 9.01 16.43
C ARG A 179 11.04 9.17 17.42
N SER A 180 9.84 8.68 17.10
CA SER A 180 8.68 8.90 17.97
C SER A 180 8.54 7.82 19.06
N VAL A 181 7.85 8.19 20.14
CA VAL A 181 7.44 7.25 21.20
C VAL A 181 6.45 6.21 20.63
N TRP A 182 5.55 6.64 19.75
CA TRP A 182 4.55 5.77 19.12
C TRP A 182 5.20 4.65 18.29
N GLY A 183 6.28 4.95 17.56
CA GLY A 183 7.04 3.95 16.80
C GLY A 183 7.61 2.84 17.70
N ARG A 184 8.22 3.21 18.83
CA ARG A 184 8.72 2.25 19.82
C ARG A 184 7.59 1.42 20.44
N TRP A 185 6.44 2.05 20.72
CA TRP A 185 5.27 1.35 21.23
C TRP A 185 4.71 0.36 20.21
N LEU A 186 4.66 0.71 18.92
CA LEU A 186 4.22 -0.19 17.85
C LEU A 186 5.12 -1.42 17.78
N LEU A 187 6.43 -1.24 17.73
CA LEU A 187 7.39 -2.34 17.66
C LEU A 187 7.30 -3.25 18.90
N ALA A 188 7.24 -2.67 20.10
CA ALA A 188 7.09 -3.43 21.34
C ALA A 188 5.77 -4.20 21.41
N THR A 189 4.67 -3.57 20.99
CA THR A 189 3.34 -4.21 20.91
C THR A 189 3.37 -5.40 19.94
N GLY A 190 4.06 -5.23 18.81
CA GLY A 190 4.25 -6.26 17.80
C GLY A 190 5.06 -7.48 18.25
N GLN A 191 6.07 -7.27 19.08
CA GLN A 191 6.88 -8.36 19.62
C GLN A 191 6.11 -9.21 20.62
N ASN A 192 5.43 -8.57 21.58
CA ASN A 192 4.61 -9.28 22.54
C ASN A 192 3.55 -8.35 23.16
N LEU A 193 2.30 -8.54 22.73
CA LEU A 193 1.14 -7.79 23.19
C LEU A 193 0.97 -7.79 24.72
N ARG A 194 1.20 -8.95 25.36
CA ARG A 194 1.02 -9.12 26.81
C ARG A 194 2.10 -8.37 27.58
N VAL A 195 3.35 -8.47 27.15
CA VAL A 195 4.48 -7.77 27.78
C VAL A 195 4.35 -6.26 27.58
N ALA A 196 3.97 -5.81 26.38
CA ALA A 196 3.72 -4.39 26.11
C ALA A 196 2.66 -3.80 27.04
N ARG A 197 1.56 -4.52 27.28
CA ARG A 197 0.51 -4.09 28.22
C ARG A 197 1.01 -4.02 29.67
N LEU A 198 1.80 -5.00 30.11
CA LEU A 198 2.41 -4.99 31.45
C LEU A 198 3.45 -3.87 31.62
N ALA A 199 4.10 -3.46 30.53
CA ALA A 199 5.03 -2.33 30.49
C ALA A 199 4.33 -0.94 30.45
N GLY A 200 3.01 -0.88 30.57
CA GLY A 200 2.24 0.37 30.60
C GLY A 200 2.04 1.03 29.23
N ILE A 201 2.32 0.33 28.13
CA ILE A 201 2.08 0.86 26.78
C ILE A 201 0.57 0.98 26.54
N PRO A 202 0.06 2.11 26.00
CA PRO A 202 -1.35 2.28 25.66
C PRO A 202 -1.69 1.49 24.38
N VAL A 203 -1.69 0.15 24.50
CA VAL A 203 -1.82 -0.81 23.39
C VAL A 203 -3.02 -0.50 22.49
N GLU A 204 -4.17 -0.18 23.06
CA GLU A 204 -5.38 0.05 22.26
C GLU A 204 -5.29 1.35 21.45
N LEU A 205 -4.62 2.40 21.96
CA LEU A 205 -4.34 3.61 21.19
C LEU A 205 -3.38 3.32 20.03
N VAL A 206 -2.36 2.50 20.26
CA VAL A 206 -1.39 2.09 19.23
C VAL A 206 -2.08 1.32 18.12
N ARG A 207 -2.95 0.37 18.48
CA ARG A 207 -3.74 -0.41 17.52
C ARG A 207 -4.70 0.49 16.74
N ALA A 208 -5.45 1.36 17.42
CA ALA A 208 -6.36 2.31 16.76
C ALA A 208 -5.63 3.18 15.74
N ALA A 209 -4.54 3.84 16.15
CA ALA A 209 -3.74 4.71 15.29
C ALA A 209 -3.19 3.96 14.07
N THR A 210 -2.84 2.69 14.22
CA THR A 210 -2.32 1.87 13.12
C THR A 210 -3.40 1.56 12.07
N TYR A 211 -4.61 1.14 12.49
CA TYR A 211 -5.72 0.89 11.57
C TYR A 211 -6.24 2.19 10.91
N ILE A 212 -6.19 3.31 11.63
CA ILE A 212 -6.44 4.63 11.03
C ILE A 212 -5.38 4.97 9.99
N SER A 213 -4.11 4.73 10.28
CA SER A 213 -3.01 5.03 9.35
C SER A 213 -3.14 4.24 8.05
N VAL A 214 -3.34 2.92 8.09
CA VAL A 214 -3.51 2.14 6.84
C VAL A 214 -4.71 2.60 6.01
N ALA A 215 -5.81 2.99 6.65
CA ALA A 215 -7.00 3.47 5.97
C ALA A 215 -6.79 4.86 5.34
N LEU A 216 -6.04 5.76 5.99
CA LEU A 216 -5.65 7.06 5.43
C LEU A 216 -4.73 6.90 4.22
N PHE A 217 -3.73 6.00 4.30
CA PHE A 217 -2.82 5.74 3.19
C PHE A 217 -3.57 5.11 2.01
N SER A 218 -4.50 4.19 2.29
CA SER A 218 -5.37 3.60 1.28
C SER A 218 -6.27 4.65 0.63
N ALA A 219 -6.91 5.51 1.41
CA ALA A 219 -7.77 6.57 0.88
C ALA A 219 -6.99 7.57 0.00
N LEU A 220 -5.79 7.96 0.42
CA LEU A 220 -4.91 8.83 -0.36
C LEU A 220 -4.45 8.17 -1.66
N ALA A 221 -4.03 6.90 -1.59
CA ALA A 221 -3.65 6.15 -2.78
C ALA A 221 -4.82 6.01 -3.76
N GLY A 222 -6.03 5.74 -3.28
CA GLY A 222 -7.24 5.69 -4.10
C GLY A 222 -7.54 7.03 -4.78
N TYR A 223 -7.49 8.14 -4.02
CA TYR A 223 -7.69 9.49 -4.55
C TYR A 223 -6.69 9.84 -5.68
N LEU A 224 -5.41 9.57 -5.45
CA LEU A 224 -4.36 9.83 -6.44
C LEU A 224 -4.47 8.89 -7.65
N LEU A 225 -4.76 7.61 -7.43
CA LEU A 225 -4.92 6.61 -8.50
C LEU A 225 -6.12 6.93 -9.41
N ALA A 226 -7.24 7.38 -8.83
CA ALA A 226 -8.40 7.79 -9.62
C ALA A 226 -8.10 9.05 -10.44
N SER A 227 -7.31 9.97 -9.87
CA SER A 227 -6.84 11.16 -10.56
C SER A 227 -5.89 10.82 -11.71
N PHE A 228 -4.99 9.86 -11.49
CA PHE A 228 -4.07 9.33 -12.51
C PHE A 228 -4.81 8.59 -13.63
N SER A 229 -5.85 7.82 -13.28
CA SER A 229 -6.61 6.99 -14.23
C SER A 229 -7.73 7.76 -14.96
N GLY A 230 -7.93 9.04 -14.63
CA GLY A 230 -8.99 9.88 -15.21
C GLY A 230 -10.40 9.61 -14.68
N GLY A 231 -10.55 8.87 -13.58
CA GLY A 231 -11.82 8.53 -12.96
C GLY A 231 -11.71 7.40 -11.93
N ALA A 232 -12.75 7.24 -11.10
CA ALA A 232 -12.84 6.15 -10.13
C ALA A 232 -13.52 4.92 -10.76
N ALA A 233 -12.76 3.84 -10.92
CA ALA A 233 -13.30 2.54 -11.31
C ALA A 233 -13.61 1.71 -10.07
N LEU A 234 -14.71 0.96 -10.08
CA LEU A 234 -15.17 0.19 -8.91
C LEU A 234 -14.24 -0.95 -8.48
N ASN A 235 -13.33 -1.37 -9.35
CA ASN A 235 -12.35 -2.42 -9.11
C ASN A 235 -10.91 -1.90 -8.95
N MET A 236 -10.69 -0.58 -8.94
CA MET A 236 -9.33 0.00 -8.96
C MET A 236 -8.47 -0.40 -7.75
N GLY A 237 -9.09 -0.69 -6.60
CA GLY A 237 -8.37 -1.11 -5.40
C GLY A 237 -8.04 -2.60 -5.34
N GLN A 238 -8.66 -3.44 -6.18
CA GLN A 238 -8.62 -4.91 -6.03
C GLN A 238 -7.20 -5.47 -6.17
N GLU A 239 -6.40 -4.89 -7.06
CA GLU A 239 -5.01 -5.28 -7.29
C GLU A 239 -4.12 -5.03 -6.06
N TYR A 240 -4.52 -4.10 -5.18
CA TYR A 240 -3.75 -3.70 -4.01
C TYR A 240 -4.01 -4.58 -2.78
N LEU A 241 -5.03 -5.46 -2.80
CA LEU A 241 -5.32 -6.37 -1.68
C LEU A 241 -4.11 -7.26 -1.37
N LEU A 242 -3.77 -8.15 -2.31
CA LEU A 242 -2.65 -9.09 -2.14
C LEU A 242 -1.31 -8.40 -2.34
N MET A 243 -1.25 -7.38 -3.20
CA MET A 243 -0.03 -6.64 -3.46
C MET A 243 0.48 -5.91 -2.22
N SER A 244 -0.40 -5.29 -1.41
CA SER A 244 0.01 -4.62 -0.16
C SER A 244 0.69 -5.57 0.81
N ILE A 245 0.17 -6.80 0.96
CA ILE A 245 0.76 -7.84 1.79
C ILE A 245 2.10 -8.30 1.19
N ALA A 246 2.11 -8.62 -0.11
CA ALA A 246 3.30 -9.10 -0.80
C ALA A 246 4.46 -8.11 -0.69
N VAL A 247 4.19 -6.82 -0.90
CA VAL A 247 5.22 -5.76 -0.83
C VAL A 247 5.83 -5.65 0.57
N VAL A 248 5.02 -5.75 1.64
CA VAL A 248 5.52 -5.70 3.02
C VAL A 248 6.43 -6.90 3.33
N VAL A 249 6.02 -8.08 2.90
CA VAL A 249 6.72 -9.33 3.17
C VAL A 249 8.00 -9.45 2.35
N ILE A 250 7.95 -9.16 1.05
CA ILE A 250 9.12 -9.11 0.16
C ILE A 250 10.08 -7.99 0.60
N GLY A 251 9.54 -6.88 1.10
CA GLY A 251 10.32 -5.79 1.69
C GLY A 251 11.06 -6.20 2.98
N GLY A 252 10.75 -7.37 3.53
CA GLY A 252 11.45 -7.95 4.67
C GLY A 252 10.95 -7.46 6.03
N SER A 253 9.73 -6.94 6.12
CA SER A 253 9.07 -6.72 7.41
C SER A 253 8.56 -8.05 7.97
N SER A 254 8.52 -8.19 9.29
CA SER A 254 8.16 -9.46 9.94
C SER A 254 6.64 -9.64 10.00
N ILE A 255 6.12 -10.72 9.39
CA ILE A 255 4.71 -11.14 9.55
C ILE A 255 4.40 -11.51 11.01
N ALA A 256 5.41 -11.95 11.76
CA ALA A 256 5.29 -12.22 13.18
C ALA A 256 5.13 -10.94 14.03
N GLY A 257 5.28 -9.76 13.43
CA GLY A 257 5.24 -8.47 14.09
C GLY A 257 6.57 -8.02 14.66
N GLY A 258 6.57 -6.77 15.17
CA GLY A 258 7.67 -6.17 15.93
C GLY A 258 8.91 -5.74 15.14
N ASP A 259 8.90 -5.93 13.82
CA ASP A 259 9.98 -5.50 12.92
C ASP A 259 9.41 -5.00 11.58
N SER A 260 9.85 -3.82 11.18
CA SER A 260 9.32 -3.04 10.07
C SER A 260 10.44 -2.51 9.18
N ASN A 261 10.25 -2.51 7.86
CA ASN A 261 11.30 -2.14 6.92
C ASN A 261 10.80 -1.20 5.81
N VAL A 262 10.83 0.11 6.09
CA VAL A 262 10.36 1.16 5.17
C VAL A 262 11.07 1.17 3.82
N PRO A 263 12.42 1.15 3.73
CA PRO A 263 13.09 1.11 2.43
C PRO A 263 12.80 -0.16 1.64
N GLY A 264 12.53 -1.27 2.33
CA GLY A 264 12.18 -2.55 1.70
C GLY A 264 10.83 -2.52 1.01
N VAL A 265 9.84 -1.81 1.57
CA VAL A 265 8.51 -1.63 0.95
C VAL A 265 8.63 -0.99 -0.44
N TRP A 266 9.50 0.01 -0.61
CA TRP A 266 9.73 0.63 -1.93
C TRP A 266 10.36 -0.33 -2.93
N GLY A 267 11.44 -1.02 -2.55
CA GLY A 267 12.10 -1.98 -3.43
C GLY A 267 11.15 -3.10 -3.86
N ALA A 268 10.35 -3.60 -2.92
CA ALA A 268 9.36 -4.64 -3.18
C ALA A 268 8.20 -4.16 -4.07
N ALA A 269 7.74 -2.92 -3.90
CA ALA A 269 6.69 -2.32 -4.74
C ALA A 269 7.15 -2.19 -6.19
N LEU A 270 8.38 -1.70 -6.41
CA LEU A 270 8.98 -1.61 -7.73
C LEU A 270 9.16 -3.00 -8.35
N PHE A 271 9.70 -3.95 -7.58
CA PHE A 271 9.86 -5.33 -8.02
C PHE A 271 8.54 -5.96 -8.47
N MET A 272 7.49 -5.87 -7.64
CA MET A 272 6.18 -6.45 -7.95
C MET A 272 5.58 -5.85 -9.23
N PHE A 273 5.67 -4.53 -9.40
CA PHE A 273 5.21 -3.89 -10.63
C PHE A 273 6.00 -4.38 -11.86
N LEU A 274 7.33 -4.41 -11.76
CA LEU A 274 8.19 -4.82 -12.87
C LEU A 274 7.95 -6.27 -13.28
N VAL A 275 7.73 -7.19 -12.34
CA VAL A 275 7.36 -8.58 -12.62
C VAL A 275 6.03 -8.65 -13.37
N VAL A 276 5.00 -7.95 -12.89
CA VAL A 276 3.67 -7.95 -13.53
C VAL A 276 3.75 -7.32 -14.94
N SER A 277 4.51 -6.24 -15.09
CA SER A 277 4.73 -5.57 -16.37
C SER A 277 5.49 -6.46 -17.36
N MET A 278 6.55 -7.15 -16.92
CA MET A 278 7.29 -8.12 -17.71
C MET A 278 6.37 -9.23 -18.24
N LEU A 279 5.58 -9.84 -17.35
CA LEU A 279 4.63 -10.90 -17.73
C LEU A 279 3.59 -10.40 -18.73
N ASN A 280 3.15 -9.14 -18.59
CA ASN A 280 2.23 -8.52 -19.54
C ASN A 280 2.89 -8.31 -20.91
N SER A 281 4.13 -7.80 -20.96
CA SER A 281 4.89 -7.62 -22.21
C SER A 281 5.15 -8.93 -22.95
N TYR A 282 5.23 -10.06 -22.24
CA TYR A 282 5.30 -11.41 -22.84
C TYR A 282 3.96 -11.94 -23.37
N GLY A 283 2.87 -11.20 -23.21
CA GLY A 283 1.54 -11.65 -23.61
C GLY A 283 0.95 -12.71 -22.67
N ALA A 284 1.43 -12.82 -21.43
CA ALA A 284 0.84 -13.74 -20.46
C ALA A 284 -0.61 -13.34 -20.16
N VAL A 285 -1.54 -14.26 -20.42
CA VAL A 285 -2.97 -14.07 -20.10
C VAL A 285 -3.13 -13.85 -18.59
N ALA A 286 -4.15 -13.09 -18.18
CA ALA A 286 -4.37 -12.70 -16.79
C ALA A 286 -4.33 -13.89 -15.80
N GLY A 287 -4.87 -15.05 -16.18
CA GLY A 287 -4.80 -16.27 -15.38
C GLY A 287 -3.35 -16.73 -15.13
N LEU A 288 -2.53 -16.85 -16.18
CA LEU A 288 -1.13 -17.23 -16.07
C LEU A 288 -0.33 -16.21 -15.26
N ARG A 289 -0.61 -14.92 -15.44
CA ARG A 289 0.02 -13.85 -14.67
C ARG A 289 -0.26 -13.97 -13.17
N ASN A 290 -1.50 -14.26 -12.79
CA ASN A 290 -1.89 -14.44 -11.39
C ASN A 290 -1.23 -15.68 -10.78
N VAL A 291 -1.19 -16.79 -11.53
CA VAL A 291 -0.50 -18.02 -11.10
C VAL A 291 0.98 -17.73 -10.84
N LEU A 292 1.68 -17.15 -11.82
CA LEU A 292 3.11 -16.84 -11.69
C LEU A 292 3.39 -15.84 -10.57
N THR A 293 2.58 -14.79 -10.45
CA THR A 293 2.72 -13.81 -9.36
C THR A 293 2.54 -14.49 -8.01
N GLY A 294 1.54 -15.36 -7.85
CA GLY A 294 1.33 -16.15 -6.64
C GLY A 294 2.50 -17.09 -6.33
N THR A 295 3.01 -17.80 -7.34
CA THR A 295 4.19 -18.68 -7.19
C THR A 295 5.44 -17.91 -6.79
N ILE A 296 5.67 -16.72 -7.37
CA ILE A 296 6.79 -15.85 -7.03
C ILE A 296 6.69 -15.39 -5.57
N ILE A 297 5.50 -14.96 -5.12
CA ILE A 297 5.29 -14.58 -3.72
C ILE A 297 5.61 -15.76 -2.80
N ILE A 298 5.08 -16.96 -3.08
CA ILE A 298 5.35 -18.17 -2.28
C ILE A 298 6.86 -18.46 -2.23
N ALA A 299 7.54 -18.43 -3.38
CA ALA A 299 8.97 -18.68 -3.46
C ALA A 299 9.79 -17.68 -2.62
N ILE A 300 9.43 -16.40 -2.67
CA ILE A 300 10.11 -15.37 -1.88
C ILE A 300 9.85 -15.55 -0.38
N VAL A 301 8.62 -15.87 0.01
CA VAL A 301 8.28 -16.12 1.41
C VAL A 301 9.05 -17.31 1.96
N ILE A 302 9.17 -18.40 1.20
CA ILE A 302 9.97 -19.59 1.59
C ILE A 302 11.45 -19.23 1.69
N ALA A 303 11.99 -18.48 0.74
CA ALA A 303 13.39 -18.04 0.77
C ALA A 303 13.67 -17.09 1.95
N ALA A 304 12.71 -16.25 2.32
CA ALA A 304 12.81 -15.35 3.46
C ALA A 304 12.72 -16.10 4.80
N SER A 305 11.81 -17.07 4.93
CA SER A 305 11.63 -17.85 6.15
C SER A 305 12.81 -18.77 6.45
N THR A 306 13.37 -19.42 5.43
CA THR A 306 14.54 -20.30 5.57
C THR A 306 15.81 -19.56 5.99
N ARG A 307 16.00 -18.31 5.55
CA ARG A 307 17.12 -17.47 6.01
C ARG A 307 16.99 -17.09 7.49
N ARG A 308 15.78 -16.85 7.97
CA ARG A 308 15.52 -16.48 9.37
C ARG A 308 15.74 -17.64 10.33
N ASN A 309 15.48 -18.88 9.92
CA ASN A 309 15.78 -20.07 10.73
C ASN A 309 17.28 -20.42 10.81
N ARG A 310 18.13 -19.78 9.99
CA ARG A 310 19.58 -20.01 9.94
C ARG A 310 20.39 -18.90 10.62
N ALA A 311 19.76 -17.81 11.03
CA ALA A 311 20.38 -16.67 11.71
C ALA A 311 20.00 -16.70 13.19
#